data_AF-A0A7J7JDT3-F1
#
_entry.id   AF-A0A7J7JDT3-F1
#
_cell.length_a   1.000
_cell.length_b   1.000
_cell.length_c   1.000
_cell.angle_alpha   90.00
_cell.angle_beta   90.00
_cell.angle_gamma   90.00
#
_symmetry.space_group_name_H-M   'P 1'
#
loop_
_entity.id
_entity.type
_entity.pdbx_description
1 polymer ?
#
loop_
_entity_poly.entity_id
_entity_poly.type
_entity_poly.pdbx_seq_one_letter_code
_entity_poly.pdbx_strand_id
1 'polypeptide(L)'
;MCKLQVMYDLYMSKIEQYKWFCSVDDDTYINIPNFVKMLREYDHDKDWYIGKPSLNHIYSVMEHKKKKISYWFATGGAALCISRALAKRMMPLCGNGEFIKRGEAINNPDDTVIGYVCNYLLGVPLTSIPEMHSHLEPMWQIDPLDYHKQISISWGEVVASKVIIIPNRLLIRDEIPQFPVSIDPTRAYTFHCHLFPKSDSCRKIQDRLGALPDA
;
A
#
# COMPACT_ATOMS: atom_id res chain seq x y z
N MET A 1 -2.01 13.91 -7.04
CA MET A 1 -1.74 13.96 -8.49
C MET A 1 -0.30 14.32 -8.82
N CYS A 2 0.20 15.52 -8.48
CA CYS A 2 1.54 15.93 -8.92
C CYS A 2 2.69 15.07 -8.35
N LYS A 3 2.56 14.56 -7.12
CA LYS A 3 3.63 13.76 -6.49
C LYS A 3 3.87 12.44 -7.23
N LEU A 4 2.81 11.68 -7.53
CA LEU A 4 2.93 10.39 -8.19
C LEU A 4 3.47 10.51 -9.62
N GLN A 5 3.08 11.54 -10.37
CA GLN A 5 3.69 11.85 -11.67
C GLN A 5 5.21 11.98 -11.56
N VAL A 6 5.70 12.77 -10.59
CA VAL A 6 7.14 12.98 -10.38
C VAL A 6 7.84 11.68 -9.98
N MET A 7 7.23 10.87 -9.10
CA MET A 7 7.80 9.57 -8.70
C MET A 7 7.90 8.61 -9.89
N TYR A 8 6.87 8.58 -10.74
CA TYR A 8 6.84 7.76 -11.94
C TYR A 8 7.89 8.22 -12.97
N ASP A 9 7.96 9.51 -13.27
CA ASP A 9 8.97 10.06 -14.20
C ASP A 9 10.40 9.81 -13.69
N LEU A 10 10.63 9.92 -12.37
CA LEU A 10 11.91 9.56 -11.76
C LEU A 10 12.25 8.08 -11.95
N TYR A 11 11.29 7.18 -11.71
CA TYR A 11 11.48 5.76 -11.97
C TYR A 11 11.79 5.49 -13.45
N MET A 12 11.04 6.11 -14.36
CA MET A 12 11.26 5.98 -15.81
C MET A 12 12.66 6.44 -16.21
N SER A 13 13.19 7.51 -15.61
CA SER A 13 14.56 7.97 -15.85
C SER A 13 15.65 6.98 -15.41
N LYS A 14 15.31 6.02 -14.53
CA LYS A 14 16.21 4.99 -14.00
C LYS A 14 15.72 3.58 -14.32
N ILE A 15 14.88 3.41 -15.33
CA ILE A 15 14.16 2.15 -15.58
C ILE A 15 15.05 0.93 -15.85
N GLU A 16 16.28 1.14 -16.32
CA GLU A 16 17.23 0.04 -16.52
C GLU A 16 17.89 -0.44 -15.21
N GLN A 17 17.80 0.35 -14.13
CA GLN A 17 18.35 0.01 -12.81
C GLN A 17 17.35 -0.70 -11.90
N TYR A 18 16.05 -0.49 -12.10
CA TYR A 18 15.00 -0.96 -11.21
C TYR A 18 14.00 -1.85 -11.95
N LYS A 19 13.61 -2.95 -11.30
CA LYS A 19 12.71 -3.96 -11.85
C LYS A 19 11.22 -3.65 -11.59
N TRP A 20 10.97 -2.87 -10.56
CA TRP A 20 9.64 -2.62 -10.02
C TRP A 20 9.51 -1.16 -9.64
N PHE A 21 8.38 -0.55 -10.00
CA PHE A 21 7.91 0.71 -9.42
C PHE A 21 6.87 0.37 -8.36
N CYS A 22 7.11 0.75 -7.10
CA CYS A 22 6.14 0.55 -6.04
C CYS A 22 5.85 1.87 -5.34
N SER A 23 4.57 2.11 -5.03
CA SER A 23 4.10 3.28 -4.30
C SER A 23 3.48 2.83 -2.98
N VAL A 24 3.77 3.57 -1.92
CA VAL A 24 3.35 3.30 -0.54
C VAL A 24 3.07 4.63 0.13
N ASP A 25 2.00 4.70 0.91
CA ASP A 25 1.64 5.89 1.71
C ASP A 25 2.49 5.99 3.00
N ASP A 26 2.56 7.18 3.59
CA ASP A 26 3.38 7.44 4.78
C ASP A 26 2.78 6.88 6.10
N ASP A 27 1.54 6.39 6.02
CA ASP A 27 0.81 5.70 7.08
C ASP A 27 0.83 4.16 6.93
N THR A 28 1.82 3.63 6.19
CA THR A 28 1.92 2.21 5.87
C THR A 28 3.30 1.63 6.22
N TYR A 29 3.30 0.52 6.95
CA TYR A 29 4.48 -0.28 7.26
C TYR A 29 4.67 -1.39 6.23
N ILE A 30 5.91 -1.57 5.74
CA ILE A 30 6.26 -2.66 4.82
C ILE A 30 7.20 -3.67 5.50
N ASN A 31 6.78 -4.93 5.53
CA ASN A 31 7.63 -6.07 5.85
C ASN A 31 8.54 -6.39 4.66
N ILE A 32 9.68 -5.69 4.58
CA ILE A 32 10.61 -5.72 3.44
C ILE A 32 11.02 -7.16 3.01
N PRO A 33 11.40 -8.08 3.93
CA PRO A 33 11.71 -9.47 3.54
C PRO A 33 10.59 -10.16 2.77
N ASN A 34 9.35 -10.09 3.26
CA ASN A 34 8.20 -10.71 2.60
C ASN A 34 7.82 -9.97 1.32
N PHE A 35 7.91 -8.64 1.31
CA PHE A 35 7.65 -7.82 0.13
C PHE A 35 8.59 -8.17 -1.03
N VAL A 36 9.90 -8.25 -0.76
CA VAL A 36 10.90 -8.66 -1.76
C VAL A 36 10.71 -10.10 -2.19
N LYS A 37 10.37 -11.01 -1.26
CA LYS A 37 10.06 -12.41 -1.59
C LYS A 37 8.88 -12.49 -2.56
N MET A 38 7.77 -11.80 -2.27
CA MET A 38 6.59 -11.75 -3.12
C MET A 38 6.94 -11.24 -4.52
N LEU A 39 7.67 -10.12 -4.65
CA LEU A 39 8.04 -9.56 -5.95
C LEU A 39 8.94 -10.49 -6.80
N ARG A 40 9.67 -11.42 -6.18
CA ARG A 40 10.51 -12.40 -6.91
C ARG A 40 9.71 -13.51 -7.57
N GLU A 41 8.48 -13.74 -7.13
CA GLU A 41 7.58 -14.75 -7.72
C GLU A 41 7.03 -14.30 -9.09
N TYR A 42 7.17 -13.00 -9.42
CA TYR A 42 6.64 -12.42 -10.64
C TYR A 42 7.76 -11.97 -11.58
N ASP A 43 7.64 -12.33 -12.84
CA ASP A 43 8.58 -11.91 -13.88
C ASP A 43 8.36 -10.44 -14.26
N HIS A 44 9.25 -9.56 -13.80
CA HIS A 44 9.25 -8.12 -14.07
C HIS A 44 9.31 -7.71 -15.56
N ASP A 45 9.65 -8.63 -16.47
CA ASP A 45 9.62 -8.40 -17.91
C ASP A 45 8.26 -8.74 -18.55
N LYS A 46 7.28 -9.15 -17.73
CA LYS A 46 5.88 -9.29 -18.08
C LYS A 46 5.03 -8.23 -17.36
N ASP A 47 3.84 -8.00 -17.89
CA ASP A 47 2.94 -6.99 -17.34
C ASP A 47 2.28 -7.46 -16.04
N TRP A 48 2.76 -6.92 -14.92
CA TRP A 48 2.18 -7.11 -13.59
C TRP A 48 1.76 -5.78 -12.97
N TYR A 49 0.51 -5.75 -12.51
CA TYR A 49 -0.06 -4.77 -11.60
C TYR A 49 -0.45 -5.48 -10.30
N ILE A 50 0.26 -5.21 -9.22
CA ILE A 50 0.18 -5.96 -7.96
C ILE A 50 -0.28 -5.03 -6.84
N GLY A 51 -1.15 -5.52 -5.96
CA GLY A 51 -1.58 -4.83 -4.74
C GLY A 51 -2.81 -5.50 -4.17
N LYS A 52 -3.66 -4.77 -3.45
CA LYS A 52 -4.96 -5.28 -2.97
C LYS A 52 -6.07 -4.26 -3.19
N PRO A 53 -7.25 -4.67 -3.68
CA PRO A 53 -8.43 -3.82 -3.64
C PRO A 53 -8.98 -3.86 -2.20
N SER A 54 -8.69 -2.83 -1.40
CA SER A 54 -9.19 -2.77 -0.02
C SER A 54 -10.68 -2.40 0.05
N LEU A 55 -11.29 -2.02 -1.07
CA LEU A 55 -12.74 -1.93 -1.21
C LEU A 55 -13.33 -3.29 -1.62
N ASN A 56 -14.44 -3.69 -0.98
CA ASN A 56 -15.15 -4.93 -1.28
C ASN A 56 -16.03 -4.88 -2.55
N HIS A 57 -15.85 -3.89 -3.41
CA HIS A 57 -16.65 -3.68 -4.61
C HIS A 57 -15.83 -3.06 -5.74
N ILE A 58 -16.28 -3.27 -6.98
CA ILE A 58 -15.65 -2.70 -8.17
C ILE A 58 -15.81 -1.18 -8.14
N TYR A 59 -14.70 -0.47 -8.31
CA TYR A 59 -14.70 0.98 -8.35
C TYR A 59 -15.31 1.48 -9.65
N SER A 60 -16.20 2.47 -9.58
CA SER A 60 -16.88 3.02 -10.76
C SER A 60 -16.78 4.52 -10.81
N VAL A 61 -16.38 5.06 -11.96
CA VAL A 61 -16.26 6.51 -12.18
C VAL A 61 -16.99 6.93 -13.45
N MET A 62 -17.32 8.22 -13.52
CA MET A 62 -17.98 8.83 -14.68
C MET A 62 -16.94 9.57 -15.51
N GLU A 63 -16.65 9.05 -16.70
CA GLU A 63 -15.78 9.73 -17.66
C GLU A 63 -16.57 10.86 -18.37
N HIS A 64 -15.89 11.91 -18.84
CA HIS A 64 -16.41 13.18 -19.41
C HIS A 64 -17.57 13.13 -20.42
N LYS A 65 -17.98 11.94 -20.88
CA LYS A 65 -19.14 11.70 -21.76
C LYS A 65 -20.28 10.93 -21.10
N LYS A 66 -20.38 10.97 -19.76
CA LYS A 66 -21.31 10.17 -18.93
C LYS A 66 -21.18 8.65 -19.12
N LYS A 67 -20.03 8.18 -19.62
CA LYS A 67 -19.76 6.74 -19.68
C LYS A 67 -19.36 6.29 -18.28
N LYS A 68 -20.16 5.42 -17.68
CA LYS A 68 -19.77 4.72 -16.45
C LYS A 68 -18.71 3.69 -16.81
N ILE A 69 -17.55 3.80 -16.18
CA ILE A 69 -16.46 2.84 -16.30
C ILE A 69 -16.24 2.18 -14.95
N SER A 70 -15.91 0.89 -14.96
CA SER A 70 -15.76 0.09 -13.75
C SER A 70 -14.49 -0.75 -13.85
N TYR A 71 -13.67 -0.72 -12.80
CA TYR A 71 -12.39 -1.41 -12.76
C TYR A 71 -11.95 -1.71 -11.32
N TRP A 72 -11.06 -2.68 -11.17
CA TRP A 72 -10.34 -2.91 -9.91
C TRP A 72 -9.11 -2.01 -9.83
N PHE A 73 -8.80 -1.51 -8.65
CA PHE A 73 -7.58 -0.77 -8.37
C PHE A 73 -6.94 -1.30 -7.08
N ALA A 74 -5.61 -1.30 -7.04
CA ALA A 74 -4.85 -1.49 -5.82
C ALA A 74 -4.93 -0.21 -4.98
N THR A 75 -5.33 -0.34 -3.72
CA THR A 75 -5.43 0.80 -2.80
C THR A 75 -4.03 1.27 -2.38
N GLY A 76 -3.77 2.58 -2.46
CA GLY A 76 -2.46 3.18 -2.17
C GLY A 76 -1.92 2.81 -0.79
N GLY A 77 -2.77 2.89 0.25
CA GLY A 77 -2.43 2.52 1.63
C GLY A 77 -2.21 1.02 1.87
N ALA A 78 -2.45 0.15 0.88
CA ALA A 78 -2.02 -1.26 0.94
C ALA A 78 -0.66 -1.47 0.26
N ALA A 79 -0.04 -0.42 -0.28
CA ALA A 79 0.98 -0.46 -1.30
C ALA A 79 0.51 -1.04 -2.64
N LEU A 80 1.15 -0.59 -3.71
CA LEU A 80 0.97 -1.16 -5.05
C LEU A 80 2.32 -1.24 -5.76
N CYS A 81 2.44 -2.18 -6.69
CA CYS A 81 3.64 -2.36 -7.51
C CYS A 81 3.28 -2.59 -8.98
N ILE A 82 4.14 -2.06 -9.84
CA ILE A 82 4.05 -2.12 -11.29
C ILE A 82 5.39 -2.65 -11.81
N SER A 83 5.33 -3.72 -12.58
CA SER A 83 6.50 -4.29 -13.27
C SER A 83 7.16 -3.29 -14.21
N ARG A 84 8.46 -3.49 -14.50
CA ARG A 84 9.19 -2.71 -15.51
C ARG A 84 8.51 -2.73 -16.88
N ALA A 85 8.06 -3.90 -17.34
CA ALA A 85 7.36 -4.00 -18.63
C ALA A 85 6.08 -3.17 -18.66
N LEU A 86 5.24 -3.28 -17.63
CA LEU A 86 3.99 -2.52 -17.55
C LEU A 86 4.25 -1.01 -17.46
N ALA A 87 5.24 -0.59 -16.68
CA ALA A 87 5.63 0.81 -16.62
C ALA A 87 6.07 1.33 -18.00
N LYS A 88 6.85 0.58 -18.78
CA LYS A 88 7.15 0.98 -20.18
C LYS A 88 5.88 1.19 -21.01
N ARG A 89 4.89 0.29 -20.88
CA ARG A 89 3.58 0.42 -21.57
C ARG A 89 2.75 1.60 -21.08
N MET A 90 2.86 1.98 -19.82
CA MET A 90 2.15 3.12 -19.22
C MET A 90 2.71 4.47 -19.66
N MET A 91 3.96 4.54 -20.14
CA MET A 91 4.65 5.80 -20.44
C MET A 91 3.86 6.77 -21.34
N PRO A 92 3.20 6.33 -22.44
CA PRO A 92 2.40 7.24 -23.27
C PRO A 92 1.12 7.77 -22.59
N LEU A 93 0.68 7.12 -21.50
CA LEU A 93 -0.55 7.44 -20.77
C LEU A 93 -0.28 8.18 -19.46
N CYS A 94 0.91 8.04 -18.89
CA CYS A 94 1.25 8.53 -17.55
C CYS A 94 2.50 9.42 -17.53
N GLY A 95 3.36 9.38 -18.54
CA GLY A 95 4.57 10.20 -18.58
C GLY A 95 4.30 11.66 -18.89
N ASN A 96 5.25 12.54 -18.55
CA ASN A 96 5.27 13.94 -18.99
C ASN A 96 3.99 14.74 -18.68
N GLY A 97 3.38 14.51 -17.52
CA GLY A 97 2.16 15.21 -17.07
C GLY A 97 0.84 14.58 -17.53
N GLU A 98 0.86 13.51 -18.34
CA GLU A 98 -0.35 12.81 -18.78
C GLU A 98 -1.10 12.12 -17.63
N PHE A 99 -0.39 11.76 -16.55
CA PHE A 99 -1.01 11.23 -15.33
C PHE A 99 -1.91 12.28 -14.67
N ILE A 100 -1.41 13.51 -14.54
CA ILE A 100 -2.14 14.63 -13.93
C ILE A 100 -3.41 14.93 -14.72
N LYS A 101 -3.30 15.06 -16.04
CA LYS A 101 -4.44 15.31 -16.93
C LYS A 101 -5.53 14.25 -16.78
N ARG A 102 -5.15 12.97 -16.65
CA ARG A 102 -6.11 11.86 -16.45
C ARG A 102 -6.78 11.93 -15.09
N GLY A 103 -6.00 12.23 -14.06
CA GLY A 103 -6.51 12.47 -12.73
C GLY A 103 -7.55 13.57 -12.67
N GLU A 104 -7.27 14.71 -13.29
CA GLU A 104 -8.22 15.81 -13.44
C GLU A 104 -9.45 15.38 -14.24
N ALA A 105 -9.25 14.54 -15.27
CA ALA A 105 -10.34 14.11 -16.13
C ALA A 105 -11.37 13.21 -15.43
N ILE A 106 -10.90 12.32 -14.55
CA ILE A 106 -11.79 11.45 -13.77
C ILE A 106 -12.16 12.05 -12.41
N ASN A 107 -11.40 13.02 -11.91
CA ASN A 107 -11.53 13.65 -10.59
C ASN A 107 -11.52 12.64 -9.42
N ASN A 108 -10.55 11.71 -9.42
CA ASN A 108 -10.39 10.69 -8.38
C ASN A 108 -8.94 10.64 -7.86
N PRO A 109 -8.64 9.93 -6.77
CA PRO A 109 -7.28 9.85 -6.20
C PRO A 109 -6.25 9.14 -7.08
N ASP A 110 -4.97 9.29 -6.75
CA ASP A 110 -3.81 8.82 -7.52
C ASP A 110 -3.81 7.29 -7.77
N ASP A 111 -4.14 6.48 -6.77
CA ASP A 111 -4.21 5.02 -6.86
C ASP A 111 -5.34 4.55 -7.80
N THR A 112 -6.48 5.23 -7.79
CA THR A 112 -7.58 4.96 -8.72
C THR A 112 -7.22 5.27 -10.17
N VAL A 113 -6.39 6.31 -10.42
CA VAL A 113 -5.87 6.61 -11.77
C VAL A 113 -4.94 5.51 -12.25
N ILE A 114 -4.07 4.98 -11.39
CA ILE A 114 -3.24 3.82 -11.74
C ILE A 114 -4.13 2.64 -12.13
N GLY A 115 -5.19 2.35 -11.36
CA GLY A 115 -6.15 1.31 -11.67
C GLY A 115 -6.85 1.53 -13.02
N TYR A 116 -7.31 2.74 -13.29
CA TYR A 116 -7.90 3.12 -14.57
C TYR A 116 -6.94 2.88 -15.74
N VAL A 117 -5.67 3.26 -15.60
CA VAL A 117 -4.66 3.04 -16.66
C VAL A 117 -4.33 1.56 -16.83
N CYS A 118 -3.97 0.87 -15.75
CA CYS A 118 -3.50 -0.51 -15.82
C CYS A 118 -4.64 -1.48 -16.19
N ASN A 119 -5.74 -1.42 -15.44
CA ASN A 119 -6.85 -2.37 -15.56
C ASN A 119 -7.76 -2.06 -16.75
N TYR A 120 -8.21 -0.81 -16.87
CA TYR A 120 -9.22 -0.46 -17.87
C TYR A 120 -8.61 -0.09 -19.23
N LEU A 121 -7.58 0.78 -19.29
CA LEU A 121 -7.00 1.20 -20.57
C LEU A 121 -6.02 0.18 -21.18
N LEU A 122 -5.16 -0.42 -20.36
CA LEU A 122 -4.13 -1.37 -20.82
C LEU A 122 -4.56 -2.84 -20.74
N GLY A 123 -5.70 -3.12 -20.11
CA GLY A 123 -6.27 -4.46 -19.99
C GLY A 123 -5.50 -5.40 -19.05
N VAL A 124 -4.66 -4.88 -18.15
CA VAL A 124 -3.85 -5.68 -17.23
C VAL A 124 -4.58 -5.85 -15.90
N PRO A 125 -5.01 -7.08 -15.53
CA PRO A 125 -5.78 -7.30 -14.32
C PRO A 125 -4.94 -7.01 -13.07
N LEU A 126 -5.62 -6.57 -12.00
CA LEU A 126 -5.00 -6.46 -10.68
C LEU A 126 -4.70 -7.86 -10.14
N THR A 127 -3.43 -8.10 -9.84
CA THR A 127 -2.97 -9.27 -9.11
C THR A 127 -3.10 -8.99 -7.61
N SER A 128 -4.16 -9.53 -7.01
CA SER A 128 -4.51 -9.29 -5.62
C SER A 128 -3.62 -10.10 -4.67
N ILE A 129 -2.99 -9.43 -3.71
CA ILE A 129 -2.17 -10.05 -2.65
C ILE A 129 -2.90 -9.90 -1.30
N PRO A 130 -3.44 -10.98 -0.72
CA PRO A 130 -4.23 -10.92 0.51
C PRO A 130 -3.49 -10.31 1.71
N GLU A 131 -2.17 -10.51 1.77
CA GLU A 131 -1.27 -10.09 2.86
C GLU A 131 -0.90 -8.59 2.81
N MET A 132 -1.43 -7.83 1.85
CA MET A 132 -1.19 -6.40 1.72
C MET A 132 -2.40 -5.60 2.20
N HIS A 133 -2.33 -4.83 3.28
CA HIS A 133 -3.52 -4.25 3.91
C HIS A 133 -3.47 -2.73 4.02
N SER A 134 -4.60 -2.06 3.73
CA SER A 134 -4.78 -0.62 3.97
C SER A 134 -5.68 -0.33 5.16
N HIS A 135 -5.62 0.87 5.71
CA HIS A 135 -6.53 1.32 6.77
C HIS A 135 -8.00 1.44 6.35
N LEU A 136 -8.36 1.10 5.10
CA LEU A 136 -9.75 0.91 4.68
C LEU A 136 -10.30 -0.47 5.07
N GLU A 137 -9.43 -1.37 5.52
CA GLU A 137 -9.79 -2.67 6.09
C GLU A 137 -9.75 -2.59 7.63
N PRO A 138 -10.48 -3.46 8.34
CA PRO A 138 -10.45 -3.48 9.81
C PRO A 138 -9.14 -4.09 10.31
N MET A 139 -8.11 -3.26 10.59
CA MET A 139 -6.77 -3.72 10.98
C MET A 139 -6.78 -4.59 12.24
N TRP A 140 -7.75 -4.39 13.13
CA TRP A 140 -7.92 -5.19 14.35
C TRP A 140 -8.37 -6.64 14.08
N GLN A 141 -8.80 -6.97 12.86
CA GLN A 141 -9.20 -8.34 12.49
C GLN A 141 -8.01 -9.20 12.03
N ILE A 142 -6.84 -8.61 11.80
CA ILE A 142 -5.64 -9.37 11.41
C ILE A 142 -5.15 -10.13 12.65
N ASP A 143 -5.14 -11.46 12.58
CA ASP A 143 -4.72 -12.31 13.70
C ASP A 143 -3.23 -12.06 14.00
N PRO A 144 -2.85 -11.74 15.25
CA PRO A 144 -1.46 -11.63 15.67
C PRO A 144 -0.60 -12.85 15.34
N LEU A 145 -1.18 -14.05 15.29
CA LEU A 145 -0.47 -15.26 14.88
C LEU A 145 0.00 -15.21 13.41
N ASP A 146 -0.68 -14.43 12.56
CA ASP A 146 -0.38 -14.32 11.14
C ASP A 146 0.45 -13.07 10.79
N TYR A 147 0.87 -12.27 11.77
CA TYR A 147 1.66 -11.04 11.55
C TYR A 147 2.91 -11.27 10.71
N HIS A 148 3.61 -12.37 10.95
CA HIS A 148 4.81 -12.77 10.20
C HIS A 148 4.57 -13.04 8.72
N LYS A 149 3.32 -13.25 8.29
CA LYS A 149 2.94 -13.44 6.88
C LYS A 149 2.64 -12.12 6.17
N GLN A 150 2.22 -11.11 6.92
CA GLN A 150 1.74 -9.85 6.35
C GLN A 150 2.88 -9.09 5.66
N ILE A 151 2.55 -8.45 4.55
CA ILE A 151 3.47 -7.74 3.66
C ILE A 151 3.40 -6.24 3.91
N SER A 152 2.18 -5.68 3.94
CA SER A 152 1.94 -4.29 4.28
C SER A 152 0.80 -4.18 5.29
N ILE A 153 0.96 -3.26 6.23
CA ILE A 153 -0.04 -2.94 7.23
C ILE A 153 -0.11 -1.43 7.33
N SER A 154 -1.32 -0.87 7.32
CA SER A 154 -1.55 0.56 7.48
C SER A 154 -2.28 0.84 8.80
N TRP A 155 -2.39 2.12 9.13
CA TRP A 155 -3.16 2.60 10.27
C TRP A 155 -3.88 3.89 9.88
N GLY A 156 -4.94 4.21 10.61
CA GLY A 156 -5.72 5.39 10.34
C GLY A 156 -6.87 5.52 11.32
N GLU A 157 -7.98 6.07 10.84
CA GLU A 157 -9.15 6.35 11.64
C GLU A 157 -10.42 5.90 10.92
N VAL A 158 -11.34 5.26 11.64
CA VAL A 158 -12.70 4.96 11.19
C VAL A 158 -13.65 5.99 11.77
N VAL A 159 -14.34 6.72 10.91
CA VAL A 159 -15.37 7.67 11.32
C VAL A 159 -16.68 6.90 11.51
N ALA A 160 -17.00 6.55 12.75
CA ALA A 160 -18.27 5.89 13.10
C ALA A 160 -19.44 6.88 13.13
N SER A 161 -19.18 8.14 13.49
CA SER A 161 -20.12 9.25 13.37
C SER A 161 -19.36 10.59 13.34
N LYS A 162 -20.07 11.72 13.17
CA LYS A 162 -19.46 13.07 13.19
C LYS A 162 -18.64 13.39 14.46
N VAL A 163 -18.86 12.65 15.55
CA VAL A 163 -18.21 12.90 16.86
C VAL A 163 -17.38 11.69 17.31
N ILE A 164 -17.56 10.51 16.70
CA ILE A 164 -16.90 9.28 17.11
C ILE A 164 -15.92 8.86 16.01
N ILE A 165 -14.64 9.05 16.32
CA ILE A 165 -13.51 8.61 15.51
C ILE A 165 -12.84 7.48 16.28
N ILE A 166 -12.75 6.31 15.65
CA ILE A 166 -12.16 5.11 16.25
C ILE A 166 -10.82 4.85 15.56
N PRO A 167 -9.71 4.71 16.30
CA PRO A 167 -8.44 4.36 15.70
C PRO A 167 -8.51 3.01 14.98
N ASN A 168 -8.10 2.99 13.71
CA ASN A 168 -7.90 1.77 12.94
C ASN A 168 -6.43 1.38 12.99
N ARG A 169 -6.11 0.32 13.73
CA ARG A 169 -4.74 -0.19 13.90
C ARG A 169 -4.77 -1.65 14.31
N LEU A 170 -3.62 -2.29 14.23
CA LEU A 170 -3.45 -3.67 14.68
C LEU A 170 -3.85 -3.86 16.15
N LEU A 171 -4.57 -4.95 16.43
CA LEU A 171 -4.82 -5.40 17.79
C LEU A 171 -3.72 -6.36 18.22
N ILE A 172 -2.90 -5.96 19.18
CA ILE A 172 -1.87 -6.82 19.75
C ILE A 172 -2.44 -7.42 21.03
N ARG A 173 -2.49 -8.75 21.13
CA ARG A 173 -3.01 -9.43 22.32
C ARG A 173 -2.16 -9.04 23.54
N ASP A 174 -2.80 -8.97 24.70
CA ASP A 174 -2.15 -8.55 25.94
C ASP A 174 -1.00 -9.47 26.35
N GLU A 175 -0.98 -10.72 25.87
CA GLU A 175 0.11 -11.67 26.11
C GLU A 175 1.37 -11.40 25.25
N ILE A 176 1.32 -10.45 24.31
CA ILE A 176 2.46 -10.11 23.45
C ILE A 176 3.10 -8.81 23.97
N PRO A 177 4.41 -8.79 24.22
CA PRO A 177 5.15 -7.58 24.58
C PRO A 177 4.84 -6.41 23.64
N GLN A 178 4.37 -5.32 24.22
CA GLN A 178 3.89 -4.17 23.44
C GLN A 178 4.22 -2.83 24.09
N PHE A 179 4.47 -1.83 23.25
CA PHE A 179 4.55 -0.46 23.71
C PHE A 179 3.15 0.04 24.10
N PRO A 180 3.03 0.90 25.12
CA PRO A 180 1.78 1.59 25.40
C PRO A 180 1.27 2.35 24.16
N VAL A 181 -0.04 2.37 23.94
CA VAL A 181 -0.67 3.09 22.81
C VAL A 181 -0.34 4.59 22.83
N SER A 182 -0.10 5.18 24.00
CA SER A 182 0.36 6.57 24.12
C SER A 182 1.74 6.82 23.53
N ILE A 183 2.59 5.79 23.42
CA ILE A 183 3.95 5.85 22.88
C ILE A 183 3.99 5.35 21.43
N ASP A 184 3.24 4.29 21.13
CA ASP A 184 3.13 3.68 19.79
C ASP A 184 1.64 3.65 19.35
N PRO A 185 1.06 4.80 18.97
CA PRO A 185 -0.36 4.89 18.63
C PRO A 185 -0.72 4.19 17.32
N THR A 186 0.25 4.02 16.42
CA THR A 186 0.08 3.35 15.12
C THR A 186 0.30 1.84 15.20
N ARG A 187 0.96 1.37 16.27
CA ARG A 187 1.39 -0.02 16.48
C ARG A 187 2.54 -0.46 15.57
N ALA A 188 3.08 0.44 14.75
CA ALA A 188 4.11 0.10 13.77
C ALA A 188 5.42 -0.33 14.46
N TYR A 189 5.79 0.30 15.57
CA TYR A 189 7.00 -0.07 16.31
C TYR A 189 6.85 -1.42 17.01
N THR A 190 5.69 -1.65 17.64
CA THR A 190 5.40 -2.93 18.26
C THR A 190 5.36 -4.04 17.21
N PHE A 191 4.70 -3.82 16.08
CA PHE A 191 4.69 -4.75 14.95
C PHE A 191 6.11 -5.04 14.42
N HIS A 192 6.94 -4.01 14.24
CA HIS A 192 8.33 -4.18 13.81
C HIS A 192 9.13 -5.05 14.78
N CYS A 193 9.04 -4.76 16.09
CA CYS A 193 9.74 -5.53 17.11
C CYS A 193 9.19 -6.94 17.27
N HIS A 194 7.91 -7.18 16.99
CA HIS A 194 7.35 -8.53 16.94
C HIS A 194 7.92 -9.34 15.76
N LEU A 195 8.04 -8.72 14.58
CA LEU A 195 8.62 -9.36 13.39
C LEU A 195 10.13 -9.59 13.51
N PHE A 196 10.85 -8.64 14.12
CA PHE A 196 12.30 -8.60 14.13
C PHE A 196 12.88 -8.32 15.52
N PRO A 197 12.58 -9.17 16.53
CA PRO A 197 12.90 -8.90 17.94
C PRO A 197 14.40 -8.77 18.21
N LYS A 198 15.23 -9.43 17.41
CA LYS A 198 16.70 -9.42 17.56
C LYS A 198 17.41 -8.39 16.68
N SER A 199 16.66 -7.62 15.88
CA SER A 199 17.25 -6.65 14.95
C SER A 199 17.80 -5.42 15.67
N ASP A 200 18.85 -4.82 15.10
CA ASP A 200 19.42 -3.56 15.57
C ASP A 200 18.37 -2.43 15.55
N SER A 201 17.45 -2.46 14.58
CA SER A 201 16.35 -1.51 14.48
C SER A 201 15.38 -1.63 15.65
N CYS A 202 14.98 -2.85 16.04
CA CYS A 202 14.15 -3.03 17.23
C CYS A 202 14.89 -2.60 18.51
N ARG A 203 16.19 -2.92 18.65
CA ARG A 203 16.99 -2.44 19.80
C ARG A 203 16.99 -0.92 19.90
N LYS A 204 17.23 -0.20 18.79
CA LYS A 204 17.18 1.27 18.75
C LYS A 204 15.79 1.84 19.10
N ILE A 205 14.72 1.16 18.67
CA ILE A 205 13.36 1.54 19.04
C ILE A 205 13.16 1.41 20.55
N GLN A 206 13.60 0.29 21.15
CA GLN A 206 13.52 0.07 22.59
C GLN A 206 14.40 1.06 23.38
N ASP A 207 15.60 1.38 22.91
CA ASP A 207 16.46 2.39 23.54
C ASP A 207 15.80 3.78 23.57
N ARG A 208 14.99 4.10 22.53
CA ARG A 208 14.29 5.39 22.41
C ARG A 208 12.97 5.44 23.17
N LEU A 209 12.19 4.36 23.14
CA LEU A 209 10.80 4.33 23.60
C LEU A 209 10.63 3.61 24.95
N GLY A 210 11.71 3.03 25.49
CA GLY A 210 11.69 2.13 26.64
C GLY A 210 11.71 0.66 26.18
N ALA A 211 12.16 -0.25 27.05
CA ALA A 211 12.12 -1.67 26.74
C ALA A 211 10.67 -2.13 26.57
N LEU A 212 10.44 -3.09 25.66
CA LEU A 212 9.18 -3.82 25.67
C LEU A 212 9.06 -4.55 27.01
N PRO A 213 7.90 -4.51 27.69
CA PRO A 213 7.73 -5.26 28.92
C PRO A 213 7.95 -6.75 28.65
N ASP A 214 8.61 -7.44 29.58
CA ASP A 214 8.74 -8.90 29.50
C ASP A 214 7.34 -9.53 29.46
N ALA A 215 7.18 -10.54 28.60
CA ALA A 215 5.93 -11.30 28.44
C ALA A 215 5.63 -12.16 29.69
#